data_AF-G0QJF9-F1
#
_entry.id   AF-G0QJF9-F1
#
_cell.length_a   1.000
_cell.length_b   1.000
_cell.length_c   1.000
_cell.angle_alpha   90.00
_cell.angle_beta   90.00
_cell.angle_gamma   90.00
#
_symmetry.space_group_name_H-M   'P 1'
#
loop_
_entity.id
_entity.type
_entity.pdbx_description
1 polymer ?
#
loop_
_entity_poly.entity_id
_entity_poly.type
_entity_poly.pdbx_seq_one_letter_code
_entity_poly.pdbx_strand_id
1 'polypeptide(L)'
;MMGGELPDLKIFRIQENYQETNVIEFMGYIRFILIRDQQKLLLLSNLQEQQQENNDSKFYKPKKTPPISIQNEIDMWNKINQVCQNQMQLYKTNIEEDNQLLQDNNLTLNQRNCVLLRLGEKDILRFYIEMSQKMITLLKLNRKEIKKVYIQGQYIKYNSYINKVIIQTLLQVNNE
;
A
#
# COMPACT_ATOMS: atom_id res chain seq x y z
N MET A 1 2.59 -49.53 -3.62
CA MET A 1 2.15 -48.33 -4.33
C MET A 1 1.13 -47.62 -3.46
N MET A 2 1.50 -46.54 -2.76
CA MET A 2 0.54 -45.77 -1.96
C MET A 2 -0.22 -44.81 -2.88
N GLY A 3 -1.48 -45.14 -3.16
CA GLY A 3 -2.44 -44.25 -3.81
C GLY A 3 -3.05 -43.30 -2.79
N GLY A 4 -2.28 -42.30 -2.35
CA GLY A 4 -2.85 -41.13 -1.67
C GLY A 4 -3.48 -40.21 -2.71
N GLU A 5 -4.69 -39.73 -2.44
CA GLU A 5 -5.32 -38.67 -3.24
C GLU A 5 -4.36 -37.48 -3.35
N LEU A 6 -4.16 -36.96 -4.56
CA LEU A 6 -3.41 -35.74 -4.77
C LEU A 6 -4.12 -34.62 -3.99
N PRO A 7 -3.44 -33.92 -3.06
CA PRO A 7 -4.09 -32.88 -2.27
C PRO A 7 -4.66 -31.80 -3.19
N ASP A 8 -5.91 -31.42 -2.92
CA ASP A 8 -6.59 -30.35 -3.65
C ASP A 8 -5.69 -29.11 -3.73
N LEU A 9 -5.61 -28.56 -4.95
CA LEU A 9 -4.79 -27.40 -5.28
C LEU A 9 -5.33 -26.18 -4.52
N LYS A 10 -4.83 -25.96 -3.31
CA LYS A 10 -5.13 -24.74 -2.53
C LYS A 10 -4.46 -23.56 -3.22
N ILE A 11 -5.24 -22.85 -4.03
CA ILE A 11 -4.84 -21.57 -4.59
C ILE A 11 -4.75 -20.58 -3.42
N PHE A 12 -3.54 -20.38 -2.89
CA PHE A 12 -3.24 -19.26 -2.00
C PHE A 12 -3.29 -17.98 -2.83
N ARG A 13 -4.47 -17.40 -2.96
CA ARG A 13 -4.65 -16.10 -3.59
C ARG A 13 -4.45 -15.04 -2.52
N ILE A 14 -3.26 -14.45 -2.47
CA ILE A 14 -3.04 -13.26 -1.65
C ILE A 14 -3.94 -12.16 -2.20
N GLN A 15 -4.82 -11.62 -1.36
CA GLN A 15 -5.77 -10.59 -1.78
C GLN A 15 -5.13 -9.21 -1.65
N GLU A 16 -5.24 -8.41 -2.71
CA GLU A 16 -4.83 -7.01 -2.68
C GLU A 16 -5.79 -6.19 -1.82
N ASN A 17 -5.47 -5.98 -0.54
CA ASN A 17 -6.30 -5.17 0.34
C ASN A 17 -5.49 -4.11 1.10
N TYR A 18 -5.50 -2.88 0.58
CA TYR A 18 -4.83 -1.75 1.21
C TYR A 18 -5.49 -1.27 2.51
N GLN A 19 -6.68 -1.78 2.83
CA GLN A 19 -7.43 -1.43 4.06
C GLN A 19 -7.09 -2.35 5.23
N GLU A 20 -6.23 -3.35 5.01
CA GLU A 20 -5.75 -4.20 6.10
C GLU A 20 -4.98 -3.37 7.12
N THR A 21 -5.17 -3.70 8.40
CA THR A 21 -4.51 -3.01 9.52
C THR A 21 -3.00 -2.95 9.34
N ASN A 22 -2.38 -4.04 8.88
CA ASN A 22 -0.93 -4.09 8.64
C ASN A 22 -0.48 -3.08 7.57
N VAL A 23 -1.27 -2.89 6.53
CA VAL A 23 -0.97 -1.93 5.45
C VAL A 23 -1.12 -0.50 5.96
N ILE A 24 -2.16 -0.23 6.75
CA ILE A 24 -2.39 1.07 7.38
C ILE A 24 -1.24 1.41 8.35
N GLU A 25 -0.82 0.45 9.17
CA GLU A 25 0.31 0.61 10.08
C GLU A 25 1.64 0.85 9.34
N PHE A 26 1.85 0.14 8.23
CA PHE A 26 3.00 0.32 7.36
C PHE A 26 3.04 1.72 6.73
N MET A 27 1.91 2.20 6.20
CA MET A 27 1.80 3.57 5.69
C MET A 27 2.04 4.60 6.79
N GLY A 28 1.48 4.39 7.99
CA GLY A 28 1.74 5.22 9.16
C GLY A 28 3.24 5.31 9.48
N TYR A 29 3.92 4.16 9.52
CA TYR A 29 5.35 4.11 9.77
C TYR A 29 6.15 4.86 8.69
N ILE A 30 5.82 4.69 7.41
CA ILE A 30 6.52 5.41 6.33
C ILE A 30 6.29 6.92 6.43
N ARG A 31 5.08 7.38 6.75
CA ARG A 31 4.80 8.80 6.97
C ARG A 31 5.73 9.36 8.03
N PHE A 32 5.84 8.67 9.17
CA PHE A 32 6.67 9.06 10.29
C PHE A 32 8.15 9.23 9.92
N ILE A 33 8.75 8.23 9.27
CA ILE A 33 10.19 8.28 8.93
C ILE A 33 10.52 9.36 7.88
N LEU A 34 9.52 9.80 7.11
CA LEU A 34 9.68 10.83 6.07
C LEU A 34 9.39 12.25 6.58
N ILE A 35 9.11 12.43 7.87
CA ILE A 35 8.95 13.76 8.44
C ILE A 35 10.33 14.40 8.55
N ARG A 36 10.52 15.48 7.78
CA ARG A 36 11.75 16.29 7.79
C ARG A 36 11.58 17.64 8.50
N ASP A 37 10.33 18.01 8.75
CA ASP A 37 9.96 19.30 9.30
C ASP A 37 9.78 19.21 10.81
N GLN A 38 10.55 20.00 11.55
CA GLN A 38 10.53 20.05 13.00
C GLN A 38 9.17 20.52 13.54
N GLN A 39 8.45 21.38 12.82
CA GLN A 39 7.12 21.84 13.22
C GLN A 39 6.09 20.69 13.14
N LYS A 40 6.20 19.84 12.13
CA LYS A 40 5.36 18.64 11.98
C LYS A 40 5.66 17.60 13.05
N LEU A 41 6.91 17.47 13.50
CA LEU A 41 7.25 16.62 14.64
C LEU A 41 6.63 17.14 15.96
N LEU A 42 6.61 18.46 16.17
CA LEU A 42 5.93 19.07 17.32
C LEU A 42 4.41 18.83 17.28
N LEU A 43 3.79 18.94 16.10
CA LEU A 43 2.37 18.59 15.92
C LEU A 43 2.07 17.14 16.34
N LEU A 44 2.96 16.21 16.01
CA LEU A 44 2.80 14.81 16.42
C LEU A 44 2.92 14.60 17.94
N SER A 45 3.76 15.39 18.62
CA SER A 45 3.84 15.39 20.09
C SER A 45 2.52 15.86 20.71
N ASN A 46 1.91 16.90 20.16
CA ASN A 46 0.61 17.40 20.66
C ASN A 46 -0.53 16.40 20.39
N LEU A 47 -0.50 15.72 19.24
CA LEU A 47 -1.43 14.62 18.94
C LEU A 47 -1.20 13.41 19.84
N GLN A 48 0.02 13.20 20.35
CA GLN A 48 0.33 12.17 21.33
C GLN A 48 -0.33 12.46 22.68
N GLU A 49 -0.27 13.70 23.16
CA GLU A 49 -0.90 14.12 24.43
C GLU A 49 -2.40 13.86 24.42
N GLN A 50 -3.08 14.13 23.30
CA GLN A 50 -4.50 13.79 23.11
C GLN A 50 -4.78 12.28 23.08
N GLN A 51 -3.80 11.46 22.71
CA GLN A 51 -3.93 9.99 22.70
C GLN A 51 -3.53 9.34 24.04
N GLN A 52 -2.80 10.07 24.90
CA GLN A 52 -2.32 9.60 26.19
C GLN A 52 -3.39 9.53 27.26
N GLU A 53 -4.50 10.25 27.13
CA GLU A 53 -5.65 10.12 28.04
C GLU A 53 -6.24 8.69 28.07
N ASN A 54 -5.86 7.82 27.13
CA ASN A 54 -6.40 6.47 26.99
C ASN A 54 -5.36 5.31 27.08
N ASN A 55 -4.06 5.55 27.31
CA ASN A 55 -3.04 4.47 27.35
C ASN A 55 -1.77 4.80 28.17
N ASP A 56 -1.23 3.82 28.92
CA ASP A 56 -0.03 3.89 29.78
C ASP A 56 1.33 4.13 29.08
N SER A 57 1.36 4.30 27.75
CA SER A 57 2.62 4.42 26.99
C SER A 57 3.08 5.88 26.86
N LYS A 58 4.25 6.19 27.44
CA LYS A 58 4.90 7.52 27.35
C LYS A 58 5.45 7.87 25.95
N PHE A 59 5.48 6.93 25.01
CA PHE A 59 6.10 7.13 23.69
C PHE A 59 5.07 7.20 22.56
N TYR A 60 5.35 8.04 21.56
CA TYR A 60 4.63 8.11 20.29
C TYR A 60 4.66 6.76 19.58
N LYS A 61 3.58 6.42 18.87
CA LYS A 61 3.46 5.18 18.08
C LYS A 61 3.55 5.49 16.58
N PRO A 62 4.72 5.33 15.93
CA PRO A 62 4.92 5.62 14.50
C PRO A 62 3.92 4.96 13.55
N LYS A 63 3.48 3.74 13.87
CA LYS A 63 2.48 3.01 13.08
C LYS A 63 1.12 3.71 13.00
N LYS A 64 0.83 4.63 13.93
CA LYS A 64 -0.42 5.38 14.00
C LYS A 64 -0.30 6.80 13.44
N THR A 65 0.77 7.11 12.73
CA THR A 65 0.94 8.45 12.16
C THR A 65 -0.12 8.73 11.09
N PRO A 66 -0.97 9.76 11.30
CA PRO A 66 -1.98 10.15 10.33
C PRO A 66 -1.33 10.82 9.11
N PRO A 67 -2.07 11.03 8.01
CA PRO A 67 -1.62 11.91 6.94
C PRO A 67 -1.33 13.31 7.49
N ILE A 68 -0.12 13.82 7.26
CA ILE A 68 0.32 15.11 7.84
C ILE A 68 0.21 16.24 6.82
N SER A 69 0.60 15.98 5.57
CA SER A 69 0.59 16.98 4.50
C SER A 69 0.61 16.29 3.15
N ILE A 70 0.18 17.01 2.10
CA ILE A 70 0.18 16.50 0.72
C ILE A 70 1.60 16.05 0.32
N GLN A 71 2.61 16.85 0.63
CA GLN A 71 4.00 16.50 0.32
C GLN A 71 4.45 15.22 1.03
N ASN A 72 4.11 15.05 2.31
CA ASN A 72 4.46 13.84 3.06
C ASN A 72 3.74 12.60 2.51
N GLU A 73 2.48 12.72 2.07
CA GLU A 73 1.79 11.60 1.40
C GLU A 73 2.43 11.27 0.04
N ILE A 74 2.83 12.28 -0.74
CA ILE A 74 3.55 12.08 -2.00
C ILE A 74 4.88 11.35 -1.75
N ASP A 75 5.65 11.80 -0.75
CA ASP A 75 6.94 11.19 -0.41
C ASP A 75 6.76 9.75 0.07
N MET A 76 5.71 9.47 0.84
CA MET A 76 5.36 8.13 1.30
C MET A 76 5.02 7.21 0.12
N TRP A 77 4.17 7.65 -0.81
CA TRP A 77 3.86 6.86 -2.00
C TRP A 77 5.08 6.66 -2.92
N ASN A 78 5.93 7.68 -3.07
CA ASN A 78 7.20 7.53 -3.79
C ASN A 78 8.09 6.48 -3.13
N LYS A 79 8.16 6.47 -1.80
CA LYS A 79 8.95 5.47 -1.07
C LYS A 79 8.41 4.07 -1.23
N ILE A 80 7.08 3.89 -1.13
CA ILE A 80 6.42 2.60 -1.37
C ILE A 80 6.71 2.12 -2.81
N ASN A 81 6.53 3.01 -3.80
CA ASN A 81 6.80 2.69 -5.20
C ASN A 81 8.25 2.20 -5.37
N GLN A 82 9.21 2.96 -4.86
CA GLN A 82 10.64 2.63 -4.95
C GLN A 82 10.94 1.26 -4.32
N VAL A 83 10.42 0.99 -3.12
CA VAL A 83 10.62 -0.30 -2.44
C VAL A 83 10.03 -1.45 -3.27
N CYS A 84 8.82 -1.28 -3.80
CA CYS A 84 8.18 -2.30 -4.62
C CYS A 84 8.92 -2.53 -5.95
N GLN A 85 9.39 -1.47 -6.61
CA GLN A 85 10.18 -1.57 -7.84
C GLN A 85 11.51 -2.28 -7.59
N ASN A 86 12.23 -1.93 -6.52
CA ASN A 86 13.47 -2.57 -6.15
C ASN A 86 13.25 -4.06 -5.86
N GLN A 87 12.17 -4.41 -5.14
CA GLN A 87 11.85 -5.81 -4.85
C GLN A 87 11.46 -6.58 -6.12
N MET A 88 10.75 -5.96 -7.05
CA MET A 88 10.37 -6.55 -8.34
C MET A 88 11.61 -6.94 -9.16
N GLN A 89 12.66 -6.13 -9.13
CA GLN A 89 13.90 -6.38 -9.86
C GLN A 89 14.71 -7.59 -9.34
N LEU A 90 14.43 -8.07 -8.12
CA LEU A 90 15.12 -9.24 -7.56
C LEU A 90 14.61 -10.57 -8.11
N TYR A 91 13.43 -10.58 -8.74
CA TYR A 91 12.92 -11.78 -9.38
C TYR A 91 13.65 -12.04 -10.70
N LYS A 92 14.09 -13.29 -10.89
CA LYS A 92 14.74 -13.73 -12.13
C LYS A 92 13.79 -13.77 -13.32
N THR A 93 12.49 -13.86 -13.06
CA THR A 93 11.45 -13.97 -14.09
C THR A 93 10.42 -12.87 -13.96
N ASN A 94 9.84 -12.44 -15.08
CA ASN A 94 8.70 -11.52 -15.10
C ASN A 94 7.36 -12.26 -14.96
N ILE A 95 6.26 -11.51 -14.93
CA ILE A 95 4.91 -12.06 -14.70
C ILE A 95 4.46 -12.90 -15.89
N GLU A 96 4.77 -12.47 -17.10
CA GLU A 96 4.41 -13.11 -18.36
C GLU A 96 5.10 -14.48 -18.48
N GLU A 97 6.40 -14.54 -18.16
CA GLU A 97 7.20 -15.77 -18.11
C GLU A 97 6.65 -16.77 -17.10
N ASP A 98 6.22 -16.31 -15.92
CA ASP A 98 5.63 -17.20 -14.91
C ASP A 98 4.27 -17.74 -15.34
N ASN A 99 3.45 -16.91 -16.00
CA ASN A 99 2.19 -17.36 -16.57
C ASN A 99 2.41 -18.41 -17.68
N GLN A 100 3.41 -18.21 -18.53
CA GLN A 100 3.80 -19.18 -19.55
C GLN A 100 4.30 -20.48 -18.92
N LEU A 101 5.14 -20.40 -17.87
CA LEU A 101 5.65 -21.56 -17.15
C LEU A 101 4.52 -22.38 -16.51
N LEU A 102 3.46 -21.73 -16.01
CA LEU A 102 2.29 -22.41 -15.48
C LEU A 102 1.45 -23.11 -16.57
N GLN A 103 1.56 -22.73 -17.84
CA GLN A 103 0.88 -23.44 -18.93
C GLN A 103 1.59 -24.75 -19.31
N ASP A 104 2.82 -24.97 -18.85
CA ASP A 104 3.54 -26.23 -19.06
C ASP A 104 2.95 -27.36 -18.18
N ASN A 105 2.66 -28.49 -18.83
CA ASN A 105 2.13 -29.69 -18.19
C ASN A 105 3.24 -30.55 -17.54
N ASN A 106 4.51 -30.22 -17.74
CA ASN A 106 5.63 -30.98 -17.20
C ASN A 106 6.03 -30.60 -15.77
N LEU A 107 5.41 -29.56 -15.19
CA LEU A 107 5.68 -29.18 -13.81
C LEU A 107 5.09 -30.18 -12.82
N THR A 108 5.91 -30.62 -11.87
CA THR A 108 5.41 -31.27 -10.66
C THR A 108 4.53 -30.32 -9.85
N LEU A 109 3.65 -30.87 -9.01
CA LEU A 109 2.76 -30.07 -8.14
C LEU A 109 3.54 -29.06 -7.28
N ASN A 110 4.68 -29.47 -6.71
CA ASN A 110 5.50 -28.61 -5.88
C ASN A 110 6.12 -27.45 -6.69
N GLN A 111 6.64 -27.73 -7.89
CA GLN A 111 7.16 -26.68 -8.76
C GLN A 111 6.06 -25.69 -9.14
N ARG A 112 4.88 -26.19 -9.50
CA ARG A 112 3.71 -25.36 -9.83
C ARG A 112 3.33 -24.44 -8.66
N ASN A 113 3.32 -24.96 -7.44
CA ASN A 113 3.05 -24.17 -6.23
C ASN A 113 4.11 -23.09 -6.00
N CYS A 114 5.40 -23.38 -6.20
CA CYS A 114 6.46 -22.37 -6.10
C CYS A 114 6.29 -21.24 -7.13
N VAL A 115 5.88 -21.58 -8.36
CA VAL A 115 5.62 -20.59 -9.42
C VAL A 115 4.39 -19.74 -9.08
N LEU A 116 3.30 -20.36 -8.60
CA LEU A 116 2.12 -19.64 -8.14
C LEU A 116 2.42 -18.66 -6.99
N LEU A 117 3.25 -19.08 -6.02
CA LEU A 117 3.63 -18.24 -4.89
C LEU A 117 4.36 -16.97 -5.35
N ARG A 118 5.44 -17.14 -6.13
CA ARG A 118 6.22 -15.98 -6.61
C ARG A 118 5.42 -15.09 -7.56
N LEU A 119 4.49 -15.66 -8.34
CA LEU A 119 3.58 -14.90 -9.19
C LEU A 119 2.65 -14.02 -8.35
N GLY A 120 2.07 -14.59 -7.27
CA GLY A 120 1.24 -13.85 -6.34
C GLY A 120 1.99 -12.70 -5.65
N GLU A 121 3.26 -12.93 -5.25
CA GLU A 121 4.10 -11.86 -4.70
C GLU A 121 4.34 -10.73 -5.70
N LYS A 122 4.60 -11.05 -6.98
CA LYS A 122 4.75 -10.05 -8.05
C LYS A 122 3.46 -9.28 -8.32
N ASP A 123 2.31 -9.94 -8.30
CA ASP A 123 1.02 -9.28 -8.48
C ASP A 123 0.77 -8.23 -7.39
N ILE A 124 1.11 -8.52 -6.13
CA ILE A 124 1.04 -7.57 -5.02
C ILE A 124 1.96 -6.37 -5.24
N LEU A 125 3.21 -6.62 -5.65
CA LEU A 125 4.17 -5.55 -5.93
C LEU A 125 3.67 -4.64 -7.06
N ARG A 126 3.17 -5.22 -8.15
CA ARG A 126 2.57 -4.47 -9.27
C ARG A 126 1.38 -3.64 -8.80
N PHE A 127 0.50 -4.22 -7.98
CA PHE A 127 -0.64 -3.50 -7.41
C PHE A 127 -0.21 -2.24 -6.63
N TYR A 128 0.80 -2.35 -5.75
CA TYR A 128 1.28 -1.19 -4.98
C TYR A 128 2.01 -0.16 -5.85
N ILE A 129 2.74 -0.59 -6.89
CA ILE A 129 3.34 0.31 -7.87
C ILE A 129 2.24 1.11 -8.59
N GLU A 130 1.23 0.45 -9.14
CA GLU A 130 0.12 1.14 -9.81
C GLU A 130 -0.67 2.04 -8.86
N MET A 131 -0.96 1.57 -7.65
CA MET A 131 -1.69 2.35 -6.65
C MET A 131 -0.90 3.61 -6.29
N SER A 132 0.40 3.50 -6.05
CA SER A 132 1.24 4.65 -5.71
C SER A 132 1.23 5.71 -6.83
N GLN A 133 1.37 5.31 -8.10
CA GLN A 133 1.32 6.23 -9.24
C GLN A 133 -0.03 6.94 -9.33
N LYS A 134 -1.12 6.20 -9.13
CA LYS A 134 -2.49 6.73 -9.10
C LYS A 134 -2.66 7.73 -7.96
N MET A 135 -2.24 7.40 -6.74
CA MET A 135 -2.40 8.28 -5.58
C MET A 135 -1.53 9.53 -5.70
N ILE A 136 -0.28 9.42 -6.17
CA ILE A 136 0.60 10.57 -6.45
C ILE A 136 -0.05 11.49 -7.48
N THR A 137 -0.64 10.94 -8.54
CA THR A 137 -1.36 11.73 -9.55
C THR A 137 -2.52 12.49 -8.91
N LEU A 138 -3.35 11.82 -8.12
CA LEU A 138 -4.49 12.45 -7.43
C LEU A 138 -4.05 13.53 -6.42
N LEU A 139 -2.98 13.30 -5.66
CA LEU A 139 -2.45 14.24 -4.68
C LEU A 139 -1.91 15.53 -5.31
N LYS A 140 -1.56 15.50 -6.61
CA LYS A 140 -1.12 16.67 -7.37
C LYS A 140 -2.26 17.47 -8.01
N LEU A 141 -3.47 16.91 -8.04
CA LEU A 141 -4.64 17.58 -8.60
C LEU A 141 -5.20 18.63 -7.64
N ASN A 142 -5.86 19.64 -8.18
CA ASN A 142 -6.62 20.58 -7.37
C ASN A 142 -8.00 20.00 -6.96
N ARG A 143 -8.67 20.64 -5.99
CA ARG A 143 -9.95 20.16 -5.46
C ARG A 143 -11.05 19.98 -6.52
N LYS A 144 -11.09 20.83 -7.55
CA LYS A 144 -12.12 20.76 -8.61
C LYS A 144 -11.90 19.54 -9.50
N GLU A 145 -10.65 19.27 -9.83
CA GLU A 145 -10.25 18.09 -10.61
C GLU A 145 -10.54 16.79 -9.86
N ILE A 146 -10.23 16.73 -8.56
CA ILE A 146 -10.50 15.55 -7.74
C ILE A 146 -12.01 15.25 -7.67
N LYS A 147 -12.85 16.28 -7.52
CA LYS A 147 -14.32 16.10 -7.57
C LYS A 147 -14.78 15.56 -8.91
N LYS A 148 -14.23 16.05 -10.03
CA LYS A 148 -14.57 15.58 -11.38
C LYS A 148 -14.20 14.10 -11.54
N VAL A 149 -12.98 13.74 -11.13
CA VAL A 149 -12.47 12.37 -11.17
C VAL A 149 -13.30 11.42 -10.29
N TYR A 150 -13.74 11.88 -9.13
CA TYR A 150 -14.62 11.13 -8.23
C TYR A 150 -15.98 10.84 -8.88
N ILE A 151 -16.60 11.85 -9.52
CA ILE A 151 -17.88 11.71 -10.22
C ILE A 151 -17.77 10.76 -11.42
N GLN A 152 -16.63 10.79 -12.12
CA GLN A 152 -16.37 9.92 -13.28
C GLN A 152 -16.11 8.45 -12.91
N GLY A 153 -16.01 8.11 -11.62
CA GLY A 153 -15.86 6.74 -11.16
C GLY A 153 -14.50 6.09 -11.45
N GLN A 154 -13.51 6.86 -11.90
CA GLN A 154 -12.21 6.34 -12.36
C GLN A 154 -11.39 5.66 -11.23
N TYR A 155 -11.75 5.88 -9.95
CA TYR A 155 -11.02 5.39 -8.78
C TYR A 155 -11.92 4.75 -7.70
N ILE A 156 -13.06 4.17 -8.08
CA ILE A 156 -14.04 3.59 -7.13
C ILE A 156 -13.38 2.62 -6.14
N LYS A 157 -12.42 1.79 -6.57
CA LYS A 157 -11.65 0.85 -5.72
C LYS A 157 -10.91 1.56 -4.56
N TYR A 158 -10.57 2.83 -4.72
CA TYR A 158 -9.76 3.63 -3.79
C TYR A 158 -10.55 4.69 -3.02
N ASN A 159 -11.89 4.71 -3.14
CA ASN A 159 -12.75 5.76 -2.54
C ASN A 159 -12.52 5.96 -1.04
N SER A 160 -12.29 4.89 -0.29
CA SER A 160 -12.01 4.96 1.15
C SER A 160 -10.76 5.79 1.44
N TYR A 161 -9.67 5.53 0.69
CA TYR A 161 -8.42 6.27 0.83
C TYR A 161 -8.58 7.72 0.35
N ILE A 162 -9.24 7.95 -0.78
CA ILE A 162 -9.48 9.30 -1.31
C ILE A 162 -10.24 10.15 -0.29
N ASN A 163 -11.31 9.62 0.29
CA ASN A 163 -12.15 10.35 1.22
C ASN A 163 -11.46 10.61 2.56
N LYS A 164 -10.77 9.61 3.12
CA LYS A 164 -10.15 9.71 4.45
C LYS A 164 -8.82 10.43 4.44
N VAL A 165 -8.09 10.39 3.32
CA VAL A 165 -6.73 10.93 3.24
C VAL A 165 -6.71 12.14 2.33
N ILE A 166 -6.92 11.94 1.02
CA ILE A 166 -6.71 13.01 0.03
C ILE A 166 -7.62 14.21 0.28
N ILE A 167 -8.92 13.98 0.45
CA ILE A 167 -9.90 15.06 0.69
C ILE A 167 -9.64 15.73 2.06
N GLN A 168 -9.38 14.96 3.11
CA GLN A 168 -9.14 15.52 4.45
C GLN A 168 -7.87 16.37 4.50
N THR A 169 -6.76 15.88 3.94
CA THR A 169 -5.50 16.63 3.89
C THR A 169 -5.64 17.89 3.05
N LEU A 170 -6.39 17.84 1.94
CA LEU A 170 -6.69 19.05 1.16
C LEU A 170 -7.52 20.06 1.93
N LEU A 171 -8.42 19.64 2.82
CA LEU A 171 -9.23 20.53 3.67
C LEU A 171 -8.37 21.25 4.71
N GLN A 172 -7.39 20.56 5.29
CA GLN A 172 -6.50 21.11 6.32
C GLN A 172 -5.56 22.22 5.79
N VAL A 173 -5.08 22.11 4.55
CA VAL A 173 -4.18 23.11 3.90
C VAL A 173 -4.82 24.49 3.73
N ASN A 174 -6.14 24.64 3.87
CA ASN A 174 -6.82 25.93 3.74
C ASN A 174 -7.08 26.64 5.09
N ASN A 175 -6.74 26.02 6.21
CA ASN A 175 -6.88 26.61 7.54
C ASN A 175 -5.54 27.09 8.13
N GLU A 176 -4.46 26.98 7.36
CA GLU A 176 -3.13 27.59 7.59
C GLU A 176 -2.94 28.77 6.63
#